data_AF-H1W264-F1
#
_entry.id   AF-H1W264-F1
#
_cell.length_a   1.000
_cell.length_b   1.000
_cell.length_c   1.000
_cell.angle_alpha   90.00
_cell.angle_beta   90.00
_cell.angle_gamma   90.00
#
_symmetry.space_group_name_H-M   'P 1'
#
loop_
_entity.id
_entity.type
_entity.pdbx_description
1 polymer ?
#
loop_
_entity_poly.entity_id
_entity_poly.type
_entity_poly.pdbx_seq_one_letter_code
_entity_poly.pdbx_strand_id
1 'polypeptide(L)'
;GRAGEIYNASAATDVTSRRLSEAMAAAVGVPLRDISAEDAKAQLGATVAFFLAAENRASGEKARRELGWTPRGPGILEEIGSSKGSYGELAKALRKQ
;
A
#
# COMPACT_ATOMS: atom_id res chain seq x y z
N GLY A 1 5.02 15.81 -21.74
CA GLY A 1 3.74 15.18 -22.13
C GLY A 1 2.92 16.11 -23.00
N ARG A 2 1.90 15.59 -23.69
CA ARG A 2 0.96 16.36 -24.53
C ARG A 2 -0.39 16.58 -23.83
N ALA A 3 -1.15 17.56 -24.29
CA ALA A 3 -2.52 17.81 -23.80
C ALA A 3 -3.42 16.58 -24.02
N GLY A 4 -4.25 16.27 -23.02
CA GLY A 4 -5.18 15.13 -23.06
C GLY A 4 -4.57 13.77 -22.70
N GLU A 5 -3.28 13.69 -22.40
CA GLU A 5 -2.66 12.42 -22.01
C GLU A 5 -2.89 12.05 -20.54
N ILE A 6 -3.06 10.75 -20.28
CA ILE A 6 -3.22 10.18 -18.94
C ILE A 6 -1.88 9.58 -18.47
N TYR A 7 -1.58 9.79 -17.19
CA TYR A 7 -0.37 9.34 -16.51
C TYR A 7 -0.70 8.79 -15.13
N ASN A 8 -0.14 7.63 -14.78
CA ASN A 8 -0.19 7.14 -13.41
C ASN A 8 0.98 7.72 -12.61
N ALA A 9 0.72 8.18 -11.39
CA ALA A 9 1.74 8.59 -10.43
C ALA A 9 2.09 7.44 -9.46
N SER A 10 2.35 6.25 -10.01
CA SER A 10 2.69 5.06 -9.22
C SER A 10 4.20 4.87 -9.11
N ALA A 11 4.67 4.63 -7.88
CA ALA A 11 6.10 4.48 -7.59
C ALA A 11 6.61 3.04 -7.81
N ALA A 12 5.76 2.04 -7.59
CA ALA A 12 6.13 0.62 -7.56
C ALA A 12 5.01 -0.25 -8.14
N THR A 13 5.37 -1.42 -8.69
CA THR A 13 4.44 -2.40 -9.29
C THR A 13 4.56 -3.79 -8.66
N ASP A 14 5.45 -3.95 -7.67
CA ASP A 14 5.84 -5.22 -7.05
C ASP A 14 5.39 -5.33 -5.57
N VAL A 15 4.76 -4.28 -5.02
CA VAL A 15 4.23 -4.28 -3.65
C VAL A 15 2.87 -4.98 -3.65
N THR A 16 2.78 -6.11 -2.96
CA THR A 16 1.55 -6.88 -2.82
C THR A 16 0.75 -6.44 -1.59
N SER A 17 -0.56 -6.70 -1.60
CA SER A 17 -1.42 -6.55 -0.41
C SER A 17 -0.86 -7.31 0.80
N ARG A 18 -0.33 -8.52 0.57
CA ARG A 18 0.38 -9.30 1.60
C ARG A 18 1.57 -8.56 2.22
N ARG A 19 2.47 -7.99 1.41
CA ARG A 19 3.64 -7.23 1.91
C ARG A 19 3.22 -6.01 2.73
N LEU A 20 2.15 -5.32 2.31
CA LEU A 20 1.57 -4.22 3.10
C LEU A 20 1.05 -4.71 4.44
N SER A 21 0.27 -5.80 4.45
CA SER A 21 -0.28 -6.39 5.68
C SER A 21 0.81 -6.90 6.63
N GLU A 22 1.88 -7.52 6.12
CA GLU A 22 3.05 -7.92 6.89
C GLU A 22 3.75 -6.70 7.53
N ALA A 23 3.95 -5.62 6.77
CA ALA A 23 4.55 -4.39 7.28
C ALA A 23 3.67 -3.75 8.37
N MET A 24 2.34 -3.69 8.16
CA MET A 24 1.41 -3.16 9.16
C MET A 24 1.40 -4.00 10.44
N ALA A 25 1.29 -5.33 10.31
CA ALA A 25 1.27 -6.26 11.44
C ALA A 25 2.55 -6.15 12.29
N ALA A 26 3.72 -6.10 11.64
CA ALA A 26 4.99 -5.88 12.33
C ALA A 26 5.07 -4.49 12.98
N ALA A 27 4.58 -3.45 12.29
CA ALA A 27 4.56 -2.09 12.83
C ALA A 27 3.69 -1.98 14.09
N VAL A 28 2.54 -2.66 14.17
CA VAL A 28 1.68 -2.61 15.37
C VAL A 28 1.89 -3.78 16.34
N GLY A 29 2.77 -4.73 16.02
CA GLY A 29 3.14 -5.83 16.92
C GLY A 29 2.06 -6.90 17.09
N VAL A 30 1.24 -7.14 16.06
CA VAL A 30 0.16 -8.15 16.09
C VAL A 30 0.44 -9.29 15.11
N PRO A 31 -0.06 -10.52 15.35
CA PRO A 31 0.07 -11.60 14.38
C PRO A 31 -0.71 -11.28 13.10
N LEU A 32 -0.11 -11.59 11.95
CA LEU A 32 -0.81 -11.55 10.67
C LEU A 32 -1.69 -12.80 10.53
N ARG A 33 -2.95 -12.61 10.15
CA ARG A 33 -3.90 -13.69 9.89
C ARG A 33 -4.26 -13.71 8.41
N ASP A 34 -4.18 -14.89 7.80
CA ASP A 34 -4.73 -15.13 6.46
C ASP A 34 -6.23 -15.37 6.54
N ILE A 35 -6.99 -14.84 5.59
CA ILE A 35 -8.46 -14.90 5.59
C ILE A 35 -8.99 -15.28 4.21
N SER A 36 -10.04 -16.09 4.18
CA SER A 36 -10.75 -16.41 2.94
C SER A 36 -11.44 -15.16 2.36
N ALA A 37 -11.74 -15.19 1.07
CA ALA A 37 -12.50 -14.10 0.44
C ALA A 37 -13.92 -13.98 1.02
N GLU A 38 -14.53 -15.09 1.42
CA GLU A 38 -15.82 -15.18 2.09
C GLU A 38 -15.77 -14.49 3.46
N ASP A 39 -14.76 -14.82 4.27
CA ASP A 39 -14.55 -14.19 5.58
C ASP A 39 -14.29 -12.69 5.44
N ALA A 40 -13.47 -12.29 4.46
CA ALA A 40 -13.20 -10.88 4.18
C ALA A 40 -14.48 -10.13 3.80
N LYS A 41 -15.35 -10.71 2.96
CA LYS A 41 -16.65 -10.10 2.61
C LYS A 41 -17.57 -9.99 3.82
N ALA A 42 -17.63 -11.01 4.66
CA ALA A 42 -18.46 -11.01 5.87
C ALA A 42 -17.98 -9.98 6.91
N GLN A 43 -16.67 -9.81 7.07
CA GLN A 43 -16.07 -8.95 8.09
C GLN A 43 -15.91 -7.48 7.63
N LEU A 44 -15.59 -7.27 6.35
CA LEU A 44 -15.20 -5.95 5.80
C LEU A 44 -16.20 -5.42 4.75
N GLY A 45 -17.17 -6.23 4.35
CA GLY A 45 -18.11 -5.91 3.28
C GLY A 45 -17.56 -6.19 1.88
N ALA A 46 -18.47 -6.28 0.92
CA ALA A 46 -18.17 -6.69 -0.46
C ALA A 46 -17.17 -5.74 -1.17
N THR A 47 -17.31 -4.43 -0.97
CA THR A 47 -16.47 -3.43 -1.63
C THR A 47 -15.02 -3.50 -1.16
N VAL A 48 -14.78 -3.57 0.15
CA VAL A 48 -13.42 -3.64 0.69
C VAL A 48 -12.77 -4.98 0.32
N ALA A 49 -13.49 -6.08 0.45
CA ALA A 49 -13.00 -7.40 0.06
C ALA A 49 -12.61 -7.46 -1.42
N PHE A 50 -13.39 -6.81 -2.31
CA PHE A 50 -13.05 -6.69 -3.72
C PHE A 50 -11.71 -5.97 -3.93
N PHE A 51 -11.50 -4.80 -3.29
CA PHE A 51 -10.24 -4.07 -3.44
C PHE A 51 -9.03 -4.83 -2.91
N LEU A 52 -9.18 -5.59 -1.82
CA LEU A 52 -8.10 -6.41 -1.26
C LEU A 52 -7.72 -7.59 -2.16
N ALA A 53 -8.67 -8.11 -2.94
CA ALA A 53 -8.47 -9.22 -3.86
C ALA A 53 -8.05 -8.77 -5.28
N ALA A 54 -8.27 -7.51 -5.64
CA ALA A 54 -8.00 -7.01 -6.98
C ALA A 54 -6.49 -6.91 -7.25
N GLU A 55 -6.03 -7.52 -8.34
CA GLU A 55 -4.67 -7.33 -8.83
C GLU A 55 -4.59 -6.06 -9.69
N ASN A 56 -3.87 -5.04 -9.21
CA ASN A 56 -3.66 -3.79 -9.94
C ASN A 56 -2.18 -3.38 -9.88
N ARG A 57 -1.51 -3.35 -11.04
CA ARG A 57 -0.09 -2.99 -11.20
C ARG A 57 0.07 -1.75 -12.08
N ALA A 58 -0.61 -0.66 -11.71
CA ALA A 58 -0.49 0.61 -12.43
C ALA A 58 0.97 1.09 -12.48
N SER A 59 1.52 1.24 -13.69
CA SER A 59 2.90 1.69 -13.92
C SER A 59 2.98 3.21 -14.09
N GLY A 60 3.89 3.85 -13.34
CA GLY A 60 4.26 5.26 -13.51
C GLY A 60 5.37 5.52 -14.54
N GLU A 61 5.80 4.50 -15.29
CA GLU A 61 6.91 4.60 -16.25
C GLU A 61 6.69 5.68 -17.32
N LYS A 62 5.45 5.81 -17.82
CA LYS A 62 5.10 6.87 -18.78
C LYS A 62 5.38 8.27 -18.21
N ALA A 63 5.02 8.50 -16.96
CA ALA A 63 5.24 9.78 -16.27
C ALA A 63 6.73 10.04 -16.05
N ARG A 64 7.49 9.00 -15.67
CA ARG A 64 8.95 9.09 -15.50
C ARG A 64 9.64 9.49 -16.80
N ARG A 65 9.32 8.80 -17.90
CA ARG A 65 9.95 9.01 -19.21
C ARG A 65 9.60 10.36 -19.85
N GLU A 66 8.33 10.76 -19.81
CA GLU A 66 7.83 11.91 -20.60
C GLU A 66 7.70 13.22 -19.81
N LEU A 67 7.71 13.14 -18.48
CA LEU A 67 7.57 14.30 -17.59
C LEU A 67 8.76 14.44 -16.64
N GLY A 68 9.71 13.50 -16.65
CA GLY A 68 10.78 13.45 -15.64
C GLY A 68 10.27 13.23 -14.22
N TRP A 69 9.02 12.76 -14.06
CA TRP A 69 8.42 12.60 -12.74
C TRP A 69 9.13 11.48 -11.97
N THR A 70 9.37 11.69 -10.67
CA THR A 70 9.85 10.64 -9.77
C THR A 70 9.27 10.85 -8.36
N PRO A 71 8.88 9.79 -7.62
CA PRO A 71 8.53 9.92 -6.22
C PRO A 71 9.73 10.48 -5.44
N ARG A 72 9.44 11.36 -4.48
CA ARG A 72 10.45 12.02 -3.61
C ARG A 72 10.47 11.47 -2.19
N GLY A 73 9.41 10.77 -1.78
CA GLY A 73 9.31 10.12 -0.47
C GLY A 73 9.82 8.67 -0.52
N PRO A 74 9.98 8.04 0.66
CA PRO A 74 10.33 6.64 0.75
C PRO A 74 9.21 5.75 0.18
N GLY A 75 9.54 4.48 -0.06
CA GLY A 75 8.55 3.50 -0.50
C GLY A 75 7.51 3.22 0.60
N ILE A 76 6.31 2.79 0.22
CA ILE A 76 5.21 2.57 1.18
C ILE A 76 5.55 1.58 2.30
N LEU A 77 6.36 0.55 2.02
CA LEU A 77 6.80 -0.42 3.03
C LEU A 77 7.75 0.23 4.05
N GLU A 78 8.59 1.17 3.61
CA GLU A 78 9.46 1.94 4.50
C GLU A 78 8.64 2.96 5.29
N GLU A 79 7.67 3.63 4.68
CA GLU A 79 6.74 4.53 5.39
C GLU A 79 6.01 3.82 6.55
N ILE A 80 5.61 2.56 6.35
CA ILE A 80 4.89 1.78 7.36
C ILE A 80 5.85 1.17 8.39
N GLY A 81 6.91 0.51 7.93
CA GLY A 81 7.75 -0.35 8.77
C GLY A 81 8.91 0.35 9.46
N SER A 82 9.32 1.53 8.98
CA SER A 82 10.47 2.25 9.54
C SER A 82 10.08 3.09 10.73
N SER A 83 10.98 3.19 11.72
CA SER A 83 10.86 4.18 12.81
C SER A 83 10.92 5.64 12.31
N LYS A 84 11.37 5.84 11.07
CA LYS A 84 11.43 7.14 10.39
C LYS A 84 10.22 7.42 9.48
N GLY A 85 9.38 6.41 9.25
CA GLY A 85 8.16 6.57 8.46
C GLY A 85 7.08 7.30 9.25
N SER A 86 6.16 7.95 8.54
CA SER A 86 5.08 8.77 9.13
C SER A 86 4.12 7.97 10.01
N TYR A 87 4.03 6.64 9.82
CA TYR A 87 3.18 5.76 10.63
C TYR A 87 3.78 5.37 11.98
N GLY A 88 5.05 5.69 12.24
CA GLY A 88 5.77 5.22 13.44
C GLY A 88 5.10 5.61 14.77
N GLU A 89 4.64 6.86 14.92
CA GLU A 89 3.97 7.30 16.14
C GLU A 89 2.57 6.68 16.31
N LEU A 90 1.81 6.55 15.22
CA LEU A 90 0.51 5.86 15.24
C LEU A 90 0.69 4.39 15.64
N ALA A 91 1.69 3.71 15.07
CA ALA A 91 1.98 2.32 15.36
C ALA A 91 2.37 2.11 16.84
N LYS A 92 3.16 3.02 17.42
CA LYS A 92 3.47 3.04 18.86
C LYS A 92 2.22 3.25 19.73
N ALA A 93 1.29 4.10 19.30
CA ALA A 93 0.03 4.33 20.02
C ALA A 93 -0.88 3.09 19.99
N LEU A 94 -0.98 2.41 18.84
CA LEU A 94 -1.79 1.20 18.69
C LEU A 94 -1.24 0.01 19.50
N ARG A 95 0.08 -0.10 19.68
CA ARG A 95 0.71 -1.12 20.53
C ARG A 95 0.36 -1.01 22.03
N LYS A 96 -0.15 0.14 22.47
CA LYS A 96 -0.47 0.41 23.88
C LYS A 96 -1.93 0.12 24.24
N GLN A 97 -2.76 -0.22 23.24
CA GLN A 97 -4.15 -0.63 23.42
C GLN A 97 -4.23 -2.14 23.64
#